data_AF-A0A9W8MLG8-F1
#
_entry.id   AF-A0A9W8MLG8-F1
#
_cell.length_a   1.000
_cell.length_b   1.000
_cell.length_c   1.000
_cell.angle_alpha   90.00
_cell.angle_beta   90.00
_cell.angle_gamma   90.00
#
_symmetry.space_group_name_H-M   'P 1'
#
loop_
_entity.id
_entity.type
_entity.pdbx_description
1 polymer ?
#
loop_
_entity_poly.entity_id
_entity_poly.type
_entity_poly.pdbx_seq_one_letter_code
_entity_poly.pdbx_strand_id
1 'polypeptide(L)'
;MQQPKKISAAVLGGGIAFPGVAWGPTLDTGRNSLYPDLASRLYAKGRFARLPFIAGTNRDEGTLFANTQPLTEAEFKAMVAGPNVTPGSVLDSVADKILELYPADPAVGSPYGTGDELFGLPASYKRHASLISHAAEIAYVYGQLPPTAGAASQNLSVVIMDYWISFTVSLDPNDGKGVERPKWPQYKDKNQVLLQLEGGNTTVVKDDFREEAIGFLNKNAELFNR
;
A
#
# COMPACT_ATOMS: atom_id res chain seq x y z
N MET A 1 -3.02 -25.98 14.12
CA MET A 1 -2.06 -25.22 13.31
C MET A 1 -2.66 -23.86 13.05
N GLN A 2 -2.10 -22.78 13.59
CA GLN A 2 -2.61 -21.42 13.35
C GLN A 2 -1.45 -20.43 13.36
N GLN A 3 -1.54 -19.44 12.45
CA GLN A 3 -0.61 -18.35 12.08
C GLN A 3 0.23 -18.65 10.81
N PRO A 4 0.29 -17.71 9.84
CA PRO A 4 0.39 -16.27 10.10
C PRO A 4 -0.85 -15.46 9.66
N LYS A 5 -1.49 -14.76 10.62
CA LYS A 5 -2.11 -13.47 10.32
C LYS A 5 -1.00 -12.44 10.32
N LYS A 6 -0.48 -12.09 9.13
CA LYS A 6 0.24 -10.84 8.88
C LYS A 6 -0.03 -10.43 7.45
N ILE A 7 -0.57 -9.23 7.27
CA ILE A 7 -0.16 -8.17 6.32
C ILE A 7 -1.34 -7.20 6.16
N SER A 8 -1.05 -5.90 6.33
CA SER A 8 -1.97 -4.75 6.35
C SER A 8 -2.19 -4.10 4.98
N ALA A 9 -1.33 -4.39 3.99
CA ALA A 9 -1.37 -3.76 2.68
C ALA A 9 -0.75 -4.65 1.62
N ALA A 10 -1.37 -4.70 0.43
CA ALA A 10 -0.82 -5.35 -0.75
C ALA A 10 -1.23 -4.55 -2.00
N VAL A 11 -0.26 -4.25 -2.86
CA VAL A 11 -0.45 -3.58 -4.15
C VAL A 11 0.14 -4.43 -5.27
N LEU A 12 -0.33 -4.26 -6.51
CA LEU A 12 0.27 -4.90 -7.66
C LEU A 12 1.51 -4.09 -8.10
N GLY A 13 2.65 -4.76 -8.28
CA GLY A 13 3.92 -4.11 -8.60
C GLY A 13 4.13 -3.82 -10.09
N GLY A 14 5.05 -2.90 -10.39
CA GLY A 14 5.85 -2.78 -11.62
C GLY A 14 5.12 -2.52 -12.95
N GLY A 15 4.23 -3.42 -13.39
CA GLY A 15 3.60 -3.38 -14.71
C GLY A 15 2.32 -2.56 -14.81
N ILE A 16 1.62 -2.37 -13.67
CA ILE A 16 0.30 -1.72 -13.63
C ILE A 16 0.41 -0.23 -13.26
N ALA A 17 1.36 0.11 -12.36
CA ALA A 17 1.58 1.47 -11.91
C ALA A 17 2.51 2.28 -12.82
N PHE A 18 3.48 1.62 -13.48
CA PHE A 18 4.52 2.27 -14.26
C PHE A 18 4.90 1.47 -15.53
N PRO A 19 3.99 1.32 -16.51
CA PRO A 19 4.34 0.71 -17.78
C PRO A 19 5.53 1.46 -18.41
N GLY A 20 6.67 0.78 -18.58
CA GLY A 20 7.88 1.35 -19.21
C GLY A 20 9.00 1.76 -18.26
N VAL A 21 8.90 1.53 -16.94
CA VAL A 21 10.08 1.67 -16.07
C VAL A 21 11.02 0.49 -16.31
N ALA A 22 12.02 0.72 -17.16
CA ALA A 22 12.99 -0.29 -17.59
C ALA A 22 14.00 -0.72 -16.51
N TRP A 23 13.98 -0.06 -15.35
CA TRP A 23 14.97 -0.23 -14.29
C TRP A 23 14.31 -0.45 -12.93
N GLY A 24 14.59 -1.60 -12.32
CA GLY A 24 14.16 -1.94 -10.97
C GLY A 24 15.04 -3.04 -10.36
N PRO A 25 14.95 -3.29 -9.04
CA PRO A 25 15.64 -4.40 -8.41
C PRO A 25 15.33 -5.71 -9.16
N THR A 26 16.37 -6.40 -9.60
CA THR A 26 16.26 -7.64 -10.37
C THR A 26 17.01 -8.74 -9.63
N LEU A 27 16.49 -9.96 -9.68
CA LEU A 27 17.14 -11.13 -9.10
C LEU A 27 18.56 -11.28 -9.67
N ASP A 28 19.56 -11.38 -8.80
CA ASP A 28 20.91 -11.77 -9.15
C ASP A 28 21.24 -13.10 -8.46
N THR A 29 21.56 -14.15 -9.19
CA THR A 29 21.70 -15.50 -8.60
C THR A 29 23.16 -15.92 -8.38
N GLY A 30 24.08 -14.96 -8.51
CA GLY A 30 25.52 -15.18 -8.39
C GLY A 30 26.03 -15.26 -6.94
N ARG A 31 27.28 -15.70 -6.80
CA ARG A 31 28.02 -15.61 -5.53
C ARG A 31 28.13 -14.14 -5.12
N ASN A 32 27.79 -13.84 -3.85
CA ASN A 32 27.70 -12.47 -3.30
C ASN A 32 26.59 -11.61 -3.92
N SER A 33 25.52 -12.26 -4.39
CA SER A 33 24.30 -11.61 -4.83
C SER A 33 23.72 -10.64 -3.78
N LEU A 34 23.25 -9.49 -4.25
CA LEU A 34 22.55 -8.49 -3.44
C LEU A 34 21.05 -8.82 -3.28
N TYR A 35 20.44 -9.40 -4.31
CA TYR A 35 19.03 -9.77 -4.39
C TYR A 35 18.84 -11.24 -4.84
N PRO A 36 19.17 -12.22 -3.98
CA PRO A 36 19.34 -13.62 -4.39
C PRO A 36 18.05 -14.40 -4.65
N ASP A 37 16.90 -13.87 -4.23
CA ASP A 37 15.60 -14.54 -4.30
C ASP A 37 14.50 -13.48 -4.16
N LEU A 38 13.24 -13.87 -4.42
CA LEU A 38 12.08 -12.98 -4.23
C LEU A 38 11.96 -12.55 -2.76
N ALA A 39 11.55 -11.31 -2.53
CA ALA A 39 11.33 -10.79 -1.17
C ALA A 39 10.38 -11.71 -0.38
N SER A 40 9.23 -12.10 -0.94
CA SER A 40 8.28 -13.03 -0.31
C SER A 40 8.94 -14.31 0.20
N ARG A 41 9.85 -14.90 -0.60
CA ARG A 41 10.59 -16.11 -0.22
C ARG A 41 11.66 -15.84 0.83
N LEU A 42 12.39 -14.72 0.74
CA LEU A 42 13.39 -14.35 1.75
C LEU A 42 12.73 -14.09 3.12
N TYR A 43 11.58 -13.41 3.14
CA TYR A 43 10.79 -13.19 4.35
C TYR A 43 10.28 -14.51 4.95
N ALA A 44 9.74 -15.41 4.13
CA ALA A 44 9.29 -16.73 4.59
C ALA A 44 10.43 -17.57 5.20
N LYS A 45 11.66 -17.41 4.68
CA LYS A 45 12.88 -18.06 5.19
C LYS A 45 13.50 -17.36 6.41
N GLY A 46 12.95 -16.24 6.88
CA GLY A 46 13.53 -15.44 7.96
C GLY A 46 14.82 -14.71 7.58
N ARG A 47 15.13 -14.58 6.28
CA ARG A 47 16.34 -13.95 5.74
C ARG A 47 16.12 -12.45 5.51
N PHE A 48 16.02 -11.71 6.60
CA PHE A 48 15.89 -10.25 6.59
C PHE A 48 16.53 -9.66 7.85
N ALA A 49 16.91 -8.38 7.79
CA ALA A 49 17.44 -7.67 8.95
C ALA A 49 16.34 -7.48 10.00
N ARG A 50 16.64 -7.80 11.27
CA ARG A 50 15.69 -7.66 12.39
C ARG A 50 15.91 -6.33 13.09
N LEU A 51 15.45 -5.27 12.45
CA LEU A 51 15.55 -3.91 12.97
C LEU A 51 14.16 -3.40 13.36
N PRO A 52 14.04 -2.50 14.35
CA PRO A 52 12.83 -1.71 14.51
C PRO A 52 12.56 -0.91 13.24
N PHE A 53 11.30 -0.82 12.82
CA PHE A 53 10.90 0.02 11.70
C PHE A 53 9.48 0.56 11.93
N ILE A 54 9.18 1.66 11.24
CA ILE A 54 7.82 2.18 11.05
C ILE A 54 7.47 1.98 9.57
N ALA A 55 6.24 1.55 9.30
CA ALA A 55 5.72 1.41 7.94
C ALA A 55 4.25 1.86 7.92
N GLY A 56 3.79 2.37 6.77
CA GLY A 56 2.43 2.85 6.57
C GLY A 56 2.11 2.98 5.08
N THR A 57 0.88 3.39 4.78
CA THR A 57 0.38 3.69 3.43
C THR A 57 -0.56 4.90 3.50
N ASN A 58 -0.70 5.62 2.39
CA ASN A 58 -1.84 6.52 2.20
C ASN A 58 -3.12 5.70 1.98
N ARG A 59 -4.28 6.29 2.27
CA ARG A 59 -5.57 5.64 2.07
C ARG A 59 -5.86 5.37 0.59
N ASP A 60 -5.52 6.34 -0.26
CA ASP A 60 -5.91 6.41 -1.66
C ASP A 60 -4.69 6.53 -2.58
N GLU A 61 -3.73 5.64 -2.35
CA GLU A 61 -2.44 5.60 -3.04
C GLU A 61 -2.57 5.70 -4.57
N GLY A 62 -3.36 4.83 -5.20
CA GLY A 62 -3.33 4.72 -6.66
C GLY A 62 -3.95 5.86 -7.44
N THR A 63 -4.55 6.85 -6.78
CA THR A 63 -5.33 7.92 -7.44
C THR A 63 -4.50 8.76 -8.42
N LEU A 64 -3.21 9.00 -8.16
CA LEU A 64 -2.36 9.75 -9.10
C LEU A 64 -2.04 8.95 -10.38
N PHE A 65 -1.94 7.63 -10.28
CA PHE A 65 -1.46 6.77 -11.36
C PHE A 65 -2.55 5.97 -12.04
N ALA A 66 -3.79 6.09 -11.57
CA ALA A 66 -4.87 5.34 -12.12
C ALA A 66 -5.22 5.82 -13.55
N ASN A 67 -5.59 4.87 -14.41
CA ASN A 67 -6.00 5.17 -15.77
C ASN A 67 -7.24 6.06 -15.76
N THR A 68 -7.12 7.22 -16.38
CA THR A 68 -8.20 8.22 -16.50
C THR A 68 -9.07 8.00 -17.74
N GLN A 69 -8.72 7.02 -18.58
CA GLN A 69 -9.52 6.59 -19.72
C GLN A 69 -10.43 5.41 -19.35
N PRO A 70 -11.63 5.30 -19.97
CA PRO A 70 -12.52 4.17 -19.73
C PRO A 70 -11.83 2.85 -20.04
N LEU A 71 -11.98 1.87 -19.15
CA LEU A 71 -11.51 0.50 -19.35
C LEU A 71 -12.69 -0.46 -19.35
N THR A 72 -12.72 -1.35 -20.34
CA THR A 72 -13.58 -2.53 -20.34
C THR A 72 -13.08 -3.58 -19.33
N GLU A 73 -13.94 -4.54 -18.96
CA GLU A 73 -13.54 -5.68 -18.12
C GLU A 73 -12.36 -6.47 -18.72
N ALA A 74 -12.36 -6.67 -20.03
CA ALA A 74 -11.30 -7.41 -20.71
C ALA A 74 -9.96 -6.66 -20.64
N GLU A 75 -9.97 -5.34 -20.85
CA GLU A 75 -8.77 -4.50 -20.74
C GLU A 75 -8.28 -4.44 -19.30
N PHE A 76 -9.18 -4.31 -18.32
CA PHE A 76 -8.81 -4.33 -16.90
C PHE A 76 -8.22 -5.67 -16.48
N LYS A 77 -8.81 -6.80 -16.91
CA LYS A 77 -8.27 -8.14 -16.69
C LYS A 77 -6.87 -8.30 -17.29
N ALA A 78 -6.67 -7.81 -18.52
CA ALA A 78 -5.37 -7.84 -19.17
C ALA A 78 -4.32 -7.02 -18.42
N MET A 79 -4.71 -5.86 -17.88
CA MET A 79 -3.84 -5.04 -17.03
C MET A 79 -3.46 -5.77 -15.74
N VAL A 80 -4.42 -6.40 -15.06
CA VAL A 80 -4.18 -7.19 -13.83
C VAL A 80 -3.27 -8.39 -14.09
N ALA A 81 -3.45 -9.07 -15.21
CA ALA A 81 -2.61 -10.20 -15.60
C ALA A 81 -1.16 -9.78 -15.87
N GLY A 82 -0.94 -8.53 -16.32
CA GLY A 82 0.37 -7.94 -16.58
C GLY A 82 1.17 -8.67 -17.68
N PRO A 83 2.41 -8.24 -17.97
CA PRO A 83 3.27 -8.88 -18.97
C PRO A 83 3.90 -10.21 -18.48
N ASN A 84 3.23 -10.96 -17.61
CA ASN A 84 3.82 -12.10 -16.91
C ASN A 84 4.15 -13.29 -17.82
N VAL A 85 5.26 -13.97 -17.51
CA VAL A 85 5.84 -15.13 -18.24
C VAL A 85 5.15 -16.46 -17.85
N THR A 86 4.10 -16.41 -17.03
CA THR A 86 3.44 -17.58 -16.44
C THR A 86 2.41 -18.18 -17.42
N PRO A 87 2.20 -19.51 -17.45
CA PRO A 87 1.19 -20.13 -18.32
C PRO A 87 -0.23 -19.54 -18.10
N GLY A 88 -0.90 -19.19 -19.20
CA GLY A 88 -2.11 -18.34 -19.20
C GLY A 88 -3.25 -18.77 -18.27
N SER A 89 -3.49 -20.08 -18.08
CA SER A 89 -4.66 -20.56 -17.32
C SER A 89 -4.60 -20.26 -15.82
N VAL A 90 -3.42 -20.23 -15.20
CA VAL A 90 -3.28 -19.91 -13.76
C VAL A 90 -3.45 -18.40 -13.55
N LEU A 91 -2.84 -17.59 -14.41
CA LEU A 91 -2.99 -16.13 -14.40
C LEU A 91 -4.44 -15.71 -14.62
N ASP A 92 -5.16 -16.35 -15.53
CA ASP A 92 -6.57 -16.03 -15.80
C ASP A 92 -7.44 -16.24 -14.56
N SER A 93 -7.29 -17.39 -13.88
CA SER A 93 -8.07 -17.68 -12.67
C SER A 93 -7.78 -16.72 -11.50
N VAL A 94 -6.52 -16.27 -11.39
CA VAL A 94 -6.10 -15.30 -10.37
C VAL A 94 -6.60 -13.90 -10.71
N ALA A 95 -6.54 -13.52 -11.99
CA ALA A 95 -7.08 -12.26 -12.47
C ALA A 95 -8.61 -12.21 -12.27
N ASP A 96 -9.34 -13.29 -12.59
CA ASP A 96 -10.78 -13.39 -12.35
C ASP A 96 -11.12 -13.21 -10.87
N LYS A 97 -10.35 -13.84 -9.97
CA LYS A 97 -10.57 -13.65 -8.53
C LYS A 97 -10.22 -12.24 -8.05
N ILE A 98 -9.22 -11.57 -8.64
CA ILE A 98 -8.95 -10.16 -8.36
C ILE A 98 -10.11 -9.28 -8.82
N LEU A 99 -10.67 -9.54 -10.00
CA LEU A 99 -11.83 -8.81 -10.52
C LEU A 99 -13.08 -8.99 -9.63
N GLU A 100 -13.24 -10.16 -9.02
CA GLU A 100 -14.29 -10.42 -8.02
C GLU A 100 -14.05 -9.62 -6.71
N LEU A 101 -12.81 -9.61 -6.21
CA LEU A 101 -12.42 -8.94 -4.97
C LEU A 101 -12.40 -7.41 -5.08
N TYR A 102 -12.22 -6.90 -6.30
CA TYR A 102 -12.27 -5.48 -6.65
C TYR A 102 -13.35 -5.32 -7.72
N PRO A 103 -14.63 -5.21 -7.37
CA PRO A 103 -15.70 -5.14 -8.36
C PRO A 103 -15.69 -3.81 -9.12
N ALA A 104 -16.41 -3.75 -10.24
CA ALA A 104 -16.55 -2.54 -11.06
C ALA A 104 -17.46 -1.47 -10.43
N ASP A 105 -18.04 -1.74 -9.26
CA ASP A 105 -18.85 -0.80 -8.49
C ASP A 105 -17.97 0.36 -7.95
N PRO A 106 -18.19 1.61 -8.42
CA PRO A 106 -17.39 2.76 -7.97
C PRO A 106 -17.58 3.09 -6.49
N ALA A 107 -18.69 2.69 -5.85
CA ALA A 107 -18.94 2.94 -4.43
C ALA A 107 -17.85 2.37 -3.51
N VAL A 108 -17.25 1.25 -3.92
CA VAL A 108 -16.26 0.50 -3.13
C VAL A 108 -14.81 0.69 -3.60
N GLY A 109 -14.59 1.52 -4.63
CA GLY A 109 -13.26 1.83 -5.18
C GLY A 109 -12.60 3.06 -4.53
N SER A 110 -11.31 3.28 -4.83
CA SER A 110 -10.53 4.44 -4.36
C SER A 110 -10.75 5.67 -5.26
N PRO A 111 -10.98 6.91 -4.77
CA PRO A 111 -10.96 7.33 -3.39
C PRO A 111 -12.03 6.66 -2.52
N TYR A 112 -11.60 6.01 -1.43
CA TYR A 112 -12.50 5.19 -0.62
C TYR A 112 -13.41 6.06 0.25
N GLY A 113 -14.68 5.69 0.35
CA GLY A 113 -15.66 6.40 1.19
C GLY A 113 -16.27 7.63 0.53
N THR A 114 -16.10 7.81 -0.79
CA THR A 114 -16.74 8.87 -1.57
C THR A 114 -18.01 8.42 -2.29
N GLY A 115 -18.47 7.18 -2.07
CA GLY A 115 -19.61 6.59 -2.77
C GLY A 115 -19.40 6.56 -4.28
N ASP A 116 -20.47 6.80 -5.04
CA ASP A 116 -20.47 6.76 -6.51
C ASP A 116 -19.89 8.02 -7.17
N GLU A 117 -19.33 8.96 -6.41
CA GLU A 117 -18.69 10.14 -6.99
C GLU A 117 -17.47 9.75 -7.83
N LEU A 118 -17.42 10.27 -9.06
CA LEU A 118 -16.43 9.92 -10.07
C LEU A 118 -15.43 11.05 -10.35
N PHE A 119 -15.68 12.27 -9.87
CA PHE A 119 -14.81 13.42 -10.05
C PHE A 119 -14.53 13.75 -11.53
N GLY A 120 -15.49 13.46 -12.41
CA GLY A 120 -15.36 13.63 -13.86
C GLY A 120 -14.51 12.55 -14.56
N LEU A 121 -14.18 11.45 -13.88
CA LEU A 121 -13.41 10.31 -14.39
C LEU A 121 -14.32 9.10 -14.70
N PRO A 122 -13.86 8.09 -15.46
CA PRO A 122 -14.64 6.88 -15.69
C PRO A 122 -14.75 6.02 -14.42
N ALA A 123 -15.83 5.24 -14.26
CA ALA A 123 -16.01 4.35 -13.10
C ALA A 123 -14.83 3.38 -12.89
N SER A 124 -14.21 2.91 -13.99
CA SER A 124 -13.02 2.06 -13.96
C SER A 124 -11.81 2.69 -13.26
N TYR A 125 -11.74 4.03 -13.20
CA TYR A 125 -10.68 4.76 -12.50
C TYR A 125 -10.62 4.35 -11.03
N LYS A 126 -11.78 4.32 -10.35
CA LYS A 126 -11.78 4.05 -8.90
C LYS A 126 -11.33 2.65 -8.55
N ARG A 127 -11.74 1.68 -9.37
CA ARG A 127 -11.31 0.29 -9.28
C ARG A 127 -9.81 0.14 -9.52
N HIS A 128 -9.27 0.85 -10.50
CA HIS A 128 -7.85 0.80 -10.83
C HIS A 128 -6.97 1.46 -9.74
N ALA A 129 -7.41 2.60 -9.20
CA ALA A 129 -6.73 3.29 -8.10
C ALA A 129 -6.60 2.42 -6.84
N SER A 130 -7.51 1.48 -6.62
CA SER A 130 -7.45 0.53 -5.50
C SER A 130 -6.28 -0.47 -5.56
N LEU A 131 -5.60 -0.60 -6.70
CA LEU A 131 -4.55 -1.61 -6.93
C LEU A 131 -3.13 -1.03 -7.07
N ILE A 132 -2.97 0.29 -6.97
CA ILE A 132 -1.69 1.00 -7.23
C ILE A 132 -1.20 1.73 -5.95
N SER A 133 0.12 1.87 -5.78
CA SER A 133 0.79 2.62 -4.71
C SER A 133 1.18 4.06 -5.11
N HIS A 134 1.28 5.00 -4.17
CA HIS A 134 1.83 6.34 -4.40
C HIS A 134 2.52 6.90 -3.13
N ALA A 135 2.95 8.16 -3.18
CA ALA A 135 3.84 8.79 -2.21
C ALA A 135 3.28 10.14 -1.71
N ALA A 136 1.96 10.21 -1.51
CA ALA A 136 1.27 11.45 -1.16
C ALA A 136 1.71 12.03 0.20
N GLU A 137 2.35 11.22 1.05
CA GLU A 137 2.86 11.58 2.38
C GLU A 137 4.15 12.41 2.34
N ILE A 138 4.90 12.43 1.23
CA ILE A 138 6.23 13.06 1.15
C ILE A 138 6.18 14.52 1.65
N ALA A 139 5.20 15.32 1.20
CA ALA A 139 5.12 16.72 1.61
C ALA A 139 4.86 16.90 3.12
N TYR A 140 4.12 15.98 3.73
CA TYR A 140 3.85 15.98 5.17
C TYR A 140 5.09 15.58 5.98
N VAL A 141 5.82 14.57 5.53
CA VAL A 141 7.05 14.07 6.20
C VAL A 141 8.17 15.11 6.20
N TYR A 142 8.28 15.92 5.15
CA TYR A 142 9.31 16.96 5.04
C TYR A 142 8.86 18.36 5.50
N GLY A 143 7.62 18.52 5.97
CA GLY A 143 7.08 19.82 6.38
C GLY A 143 6.97 20.84 5.24
N GLN A 144 6.77 20.37 4.00
CA GLN A 144 6.79 21.19 2.77
C GLN A 144 5.37 21.44 2.23
N LEU A 145 4.35 21.47 3.09
CA LEU A 145 3.00 21.82 2.67
C LEU A 145 2.94 23.29 2.20
N PRO A 146 2.14 23.61 1.16
CA PRO A 146 2.00 24.99 0.72
C PRO A 146 1.37 25.85 1.84
N PRO A 147 1.66 27.16 1.90
CA PRO A 147 1.07 28.05 2.91
C PRO A 147 -0.47 28.09 2.87
N THR A 148 -1.07 27.71 1.74
CA THR A 148 -2.52 27.61 1.53
C THR A 148 -3.14 26.34 2.12
N ALA A 149 -2.33 25.38 2.59
CA ALA A 149 -2.85 24.18 3.26
C ALA A 149 -3.58 24.56 4.55
N GLY A 150 -4.73 23.94 4.78
CA GLY A 150 -5.53 24.20 5.97
C GLY A 150 -4.79 23.85 7.27
N ALA A 151 -5.20 24.49 8.37
CA ALA A 151 -4.56 24.30 9.68
C ALA A 151 -4.50 22.83 10.12
N ALA A 152 -5.53 22.04 9.79
CA ALA A 152 -5.56 20.60 10.08
C ALA A 152 -4.43 19.82 9.38
N SER A 153 -4.14 20.16 8.12
CA SER A 153 -3.04 19.54 7.36
C SER A 153 -1.67 20.00 7.87
N GLN A 154 -1.52 21.28 8.19
CA GLN A 154 -0.29 21.81 8.77
C GLN A 154 0.02 21.15 10.12
N ASN A 155 -0.99 21.05 11.00
CA ASN A 155 -0.85 20.38 12.29
C ASN A 155 -0.54 18.89 12.12
N LEU A 156 -1.17 18.21 11.15
CA LEU A 156 -0.88 16.81 10.86
C LEU A 156 0.57 16.61 10.40
N SER A 157 1.11 17.52 9.59
CA SER A 157 2.52 17.47 9.16
C SER A 157 3.47 17.55 10.35
N VAL A 158 3.20 18.43 11.32
CA VAL A 158 3.98 18.51 12.57
C VAL A 158 3.91 17.19 13.36
N VAL A 159 2.71 16.62 13.50
CA VAL A 159 2.52 15.33 14.20
C VAL A 159 3.29 14.19 13.51
N ILE A 160 3.27 14.14 12.18
CA ILE A 160 4.00 13.13 11.39
C ILE A 160 5.51 13.29 11.58
N MET A 161 6.03 14.50 11.43
CA MET A 161 7.45 14.79 11.62
C MET A 161 7.91 14.38 13.02
N ASP A 162 7.14 14.71 14.05
CA ASP A 162 7.50 14.40 15.44
C ASP A 162 7.56 12.89 15.71
N TYR A 163 6.63 12.08 15.19
CA TYR A 163 6.75 10.62 15.32
C TYR A 163 8.03 10.07 14.68
N TRP A 164 8.38 10.59 13.50
CA TRP A 164 9.54 10.13 12.75
C TRP A 164 10.85 10.57 13.40
N ILE A 165 10.91 11.79 13.93
CA ILE A 165 12.04 12.31 14.69
C ILE A 165 12.21 11.50 15.99
N SER A 166 11.14 11.29 16.76
CA SER A 166 11.18 10.49 17.99
C SER A 166 11.70 9.07 17.72
N PHE A 167 11.20 8.43 16.66
CA PHE A 167 11.66 7.09 16.27
C PHE A 167 13.13 7.10 15.84
N THR A 168 13.57 8.10 15.10
CA THR A 168 14.98 8.23 14.68
C THR A 168 15.93 8.42 15.88
N VAL A 169 15.51 9.18 16.88
CA VAL A 169 16.33 9.52 18.05
C VAL A 169 16.32 8.42 19.11
N SER A 170 15.21 7.71 19.28
CA SER A 170 14.98 6.83 20.43
C SER A 170 14.55 5.41 20.09
N LEU A 171 14.30 5.11 18.81
CA LEU A 171 13.67 3.87 18.34
C LEU A 171 12.25 3.64 18.88
N ASP A 172 11.61 4.69 19.42
CA ASP A 172 10.22 4.71 19.86
C ASP A 172 9.51 5.98 19.32
N PRO A 173 8.42 5.88 18.55
CA PRO A 173 7.66 7.07 18.12
C PRO A 173 7.01 7.82 19.31
N ASN A 174 6.95 7.21 20.50
CA ASN A 174 6.29 7.74 21.70
C ASN A 174 7.29 8.20 22.78
N ASP A 175 8.40 8.83 22.40
CA ASP A 175 9.47 9.22 23.33
C ASP A 175 9.13 10.35 24.32
N GLY A 176 7.89 10.87 24.26
CA GLY A 176 7.38 11.91 25.15
C GLY A 176 7.91 13.32 24.84
N LYS A 177 8.57 13.52 23.70
CA LYS A 177 9.08 14.83 23.24
C LYS A 177 8.27 15.35 22.06
N GLY A 178 8.38 16.65 21.78
CA GLY A 178 7.65 17.31 20.70
C GLY A 178 6.23 17.69 21.09
N VAL A 179 5.33 17.79 20.11
CA VAL A 179 3.91 18.10 20.34
C VAL A 179 3.18 16.94 21.00
N GLU A 180 2.21 17.26 21.85
CA GLU A 180 1.30 16.25 22.39
C GLU A 180 0.55 15.58 21.23
N ARG A 181 0.57 14.24 21.21
CA ARG A 181 0.00 13.42 20.15
C ARG A 181 -0.48 12.08 20.70
N PRO A 182 -1.45 11.44 20.04
CA PRO A 182 -1.94 10.12 20.46
C PRO A 182 -0.81 9.10 20.62
N LYS A 183 -1.02 8.08 21.45
CA LYS A 183 -0.05 7.00 21.52
C LYS A 183 -0.13 6.15 20.25
N TRP A 184 1.00 5.90 19.59
CA TRP A 184 1.12 4.95 18.50
C TRP A 184 1.45 3.56 19.07
N PRO A 185 0.49 2.62 19.14
CA PRO A 185 0.73 1.29 19.67
C PRO A 185 1.60 0.48 18.71
N GLN A 186 2.51 -0.32 19.26
CA GLN A 186 3.26 -1.27 18.44
C GLN A 186 2.31 -2.32 17.84
N TYR A 187 2.43 -2.52 16.52
CA TYR A 187 1.73 -3.58 15.80
C TYR A 187 2.21 -4.96 16.27
N LYS A 188 1.28 -5.82 16.69
CA LYS A 188 1.56 -7.19 17.16
C LYS A 188 0.52 -8.17 16.63
N ASP A 189 0.87 -9.45 16.60
CA ASP A 189 -0.02 -10.53 16.12
C ASP A 189 -1.34 -10.60 16.89
N LYS A 190 -1.34 -10.16 18.17
CA LYS A 190 -2.52 -10.09 19.04
C LYS A 190 -3.15 -8.69 19.10
N ASN A 191 -2.54 -7.70 18.46
CA ASN A 191 -2.95 -6.30 18.46
C ASN A 191 -2.61 -5.66 17.10
N GLN A 192 -3.38 -6.03 16.09
CA GLN A 192 -3.23 -5.55 14.70
C GLN A 192 -3.98 -4.23 14.55
N VAL A 193 -3.34 -3.16 15.02
CA VAL A 193 -3.88 -1.79 14.97
C VAL A 193 -2.92 -0.86 14.24
N LEU A 194 -3.48 0.12 13.55
CA LEU A 194 -2.77 1.18 12.86
C LEU A 194 -2.99 2.50 13.58
N LEU A 195 -2.07 3.43 13.40
CA LEU A 195 -2.34 4.84 13.68
C LEU A 195 -2.85 5.49 12.38
N GLN A 196 -4.12 5.88 12.37
CA GLN A 196 -4.67 6.71 11.31
C GLN A 196 -4.15 8.14 11.46
N LEU A 197 -3.59 8.67 10.39
CA LEU A 197 -3.04 10.02 10.30
C LEU A 197 -3.96 10.87 9.42
N GLU A 198 -4.99 11.46 10.03
CA GLU A 198 -5.94 12.33 9.35
C GLU A 198 -5.95 13.71 10.01
N GLY A 199 -6.11 14.76 9.21
CA GLY A 199 -6.10 16.15 9.68
C GLY A 199 -7.23 16.37 10.69
N GLY A 200 -6.88 16.63 11.94
CA GLY A 200 -7.84 16.80 13.03
C GLY A 200 -8.41 15.48 13.62
N ASN A 201 -8.03 14.32 13.08
CA ASN A 201 -8.50 13.01 13.55
C ASN A 201 -7.36 11.96 13.50
N THR A 202 -6.32 12.17 14.31
CA THR A 202 -5.29 11.14 14.49
C THR A 202 -5.76 10.16 15.55
N THR A 203 -6.00 8.90 15.18
CA THR A 203 -6.58 7.90 16.10
C THR A 203 -6.09 6.48 15.80
N VAL A 204 -6.24 5.59 16.77
CA VAL A 204 -5.92 4.17 16.60
C VAL A 204 -7.10 3.45 15.96
N VAL A 205 -6.87 2.76 14.85
CA VAL A 205 -7.89 1.98 14.13
C VAL A 205 -7.45 0.53 13.98
N LYS A 206 -8.41 -0.36 13.77
CA LYS A 206 -8.11 -1.77 13.50
C LYS A 206 -7.59 -1.94 12.07
N ASP A 207 -6.64 -2.85 11.89
CA ASP A 207 -6.09 -3.23 10.61
C ASP A 207 -6.88 -4.40 9.99
N ASP A 208 -8.12 -4.15 9.54
CA ASP A 208 -9.01 -5.19 8.99
C ASP A 208 -9.67 -4.81 7.66
N PHE A 209 -9.20 -3.74 7.03
CA PHE A 209 -9.70 -3.30 5.74
C PHE A 209 -9.29 -4.26 4.64
N ARG A 210 -10.24 -4.67 3.79
CA ARG A 210 -10.00 -5.53 2.61
C ARG A 210 -9.20 -6.80 2.94
N GLU A 211 -9.42 -7.40 4.12
CA GLU A 211 -8.66 -8.56 4.61
C GLU A 211 -8.62 -9.72 3.59
N GLU A 212 -9.76 -10.04 2.96
CA GLU A 212 -9.84 -11.09 1.94
C GLU A 212 -9.01 -10.74 0.70
N ALA A 213 -9.15 -9.52 0.17
CA ALA A 213 -8.48 -9.10 -1.04
C ALA A 213 -6.96 -9.02 -0.86
N ILE A 214 -6.51 -8.40 0.23
CA ILE A 214 -5.10 -8.31 0.60
C ILE A 214 -4.52 -9.70 0.88
N GLY A 215 -5.25 -10.54 1.61
CA GLY A 215 -4.86 -11.92 1.87
C GLY A 215 -4.69 -12.74 0.58
N PHE A 216 -5.61 -12.59 -0.37
CA PHE A 216 -5.52 -13.27 -1.67
C PHE A 216 -4.30 -12.79 -2.48
N LEU A 217 -4.06 -11.48 -2.53
CA LEU A 217 -2.89 -10.89 -3.17
C LEU A 217 -1.59 -11.47 -2.58
N ASN A 218 -1.45 -11.47 -1.25
CA ASN A 218 -0.25 -11.98 -0.59
C ASN A 218 -0.02 -13.47 -0.80
N LYS A 219 -1.10 -14.28 -0.79
CA LYS A 219 -1.00 -15.72 -1.09
C LYS A 219 -0.48 -16.00 -2.50
N ASN A 220 -0.74 -15.09 -3.44
CA ASN A 220 -0.34 -15.19 -4.84
C ASN A 220 0.86 -14.28 -5.18
N ALA A 221 1.62 -13.84 -4.17
CA ALA A 221 2.71 -12.87 -4.32
C ALA A 221 3.71 -13.22 -5.44
N GLU A 222 4.13 -14.49 -5.52
CA GLU A 222 5.10 -14.95 -6.50
C GLU A 222 4.63 -14.79 -7.96
N LEU A 223 3.31 -14.86 -8.21
CA LEU A 223 2.74 -14.64 -9.56
C LEU A 223 2.86 -13.18 -10.02
N PHE A 224 3.12 -12.27 -9.08
CA PHE A 224 3.32 -10.84 -9.31
C PHE A 224 4.78 -10.42 -9.08
N ASN A 225 5.72 -11.39 -9.09
CA ASN A 225 7.16 -11.16 -8.87
C ASN A 225 7.49 -10.40 -7.57
N ARG A 226 6.74 -10.67 -6.49
CA ARG A 226 6.97 -10.08 -5.15
C ARG A 226 7.18 -11.15 -4.09
#